data_AF-L9VL43-F1
#
_entry.id   AF-L9VL43-F1
#
_cell.length_a   1.000
_cell.length_b   1.000
_cell.length_c   1.000
_cell.angle_alpha   90.00
_cell.angle_beta   90.00
_cell.angle_gamma   90.00
#
_symmetry.space_group_name_H-M   'P 1'
#
loop_
_entity.id
_entity.type
_entity.pdbx_description
1 polymer ?
#
loop_
_entity_poly.entity_id
_entity_poly.type
_entity_poly.pdbx_seq_one_letter_code
_entity_poly.pdbx_strand_id
1 'polypeptide(L)'
;MWISPDDIVHKPVSPPPSKRIPPALIADGHWDQDFTEVEDDIVFEAFYDRFVKDVEWGETGYVDFLMTDASEHGNLSASDARARCERIDELYDYIRKEGFKTQAQLLDEGSLIRGLNDSLRPPEYREIPVDIARGGEFLWHGGMHRLAIAKILDVDEIPVRINIRHEQWQEIREKAYCGERLDAYSYHPDIKYLLE
;
A
#
# COMPACT_ATOMS: atom_id res chain seq x y z
N MET A 1 1.16 -7.14 9.40
CA MET A 1 1.92 -8.26 8.80
C MET A 1 3.06 -7.66 8.02
N TRP A 2 4.20 -8.34 7.91
CA TRP A 2 5.33 -7.87 7.08
C TRP A 2 5.39 -8.75 5.82
N ILE A 3 5.54 -8.10 4.65
CA ILE A 3 5.70 -8.74 3.34
C ILE A 3 6.71 -7.93 2.51
N SER A 4 7.26 -8.52 1.45
CA SER A 4 8.09 -7.74 0.52
C SER A 4 7.22 -6.76 -0.26
N PRO A 5 7.66 -5.50 -0.48
CA PRO A 5 6.96 -4.59 -1.39
C PRO A 5 6.88 -5.15 -2.81
N ASP A 6 7.79 -6.04 -3.20
CA ASP A 6 7.80 -6.68 -4.53
C ASP A 6 6.78 -7.78 -4.71
N ASP A 7 6.18 -8.26 -3.62
CA ASP A 7 5.02 -9.14 -3.70
C ASP A 7 3.74 -8.38 -4.15
N ILE A 8 3.76 -7.04 -4.13
CA ILE A 8 2.64 -6.18 -4.55
C ILE A 8 2.91 -5.64 -5.95
N VAL A 9 2.61 -6.46 -6.95
CA VAL A 9 2.85 -6.14 -8.37
C VAL A 9 1.64 -5.48 -9.01
N HIS A 10 0.45 -5.99 -8.71
CA HIS A 10 -0.76 -5.66 -9.45
C HIS A 10 -1.72 -4.73 -8.68
N LYS A 11 -2.38 -3.86 -9.43
CA LYS A 11 -3.47 -2.98 -8.99
C LYS A 11 -4.78 -3.40 -9.67
N PRO A 12 -5.80 -3.83 -8.92
CA PRO A 12 -7.09 -4.22 -9.51
C PRO A 12 -7.77 -3.06 -10.25
N VAL A 13 -8.29 -3.33 -11.44
CA VAL A 13 -9.03 -2.33 -12.23
C VAL A 13 -10.38 -2.01 -11.59
N SER A 14 -11.05 -3.01 -11.02
CA SER A 14 -12.37 -2.88 -10.41
C SER A 14 -12.43 -3.61 -9.06
N PRO A 15 -11.80 -3.05 -8.00
CA PRO A 15 -11.83 -3.67 -6.68
C PRO A 15 -13.23 -3.58 -6.08
N PRO A 16 -13.61 -4.52 -5.19
CA PRO A 16 -14.87 -4.45 -4.47
C PRO A 16 -14.96 -3.16 -3.63
N PRO A 17 -16.14 -2.57 -3.47
CA PRO A 17 -16.30 -1.42 -2.59
C PRO A 17 -15.98 -1.83 -1.15
N SER A 18 -14.87 -1.32 -0.61
CA SER A 18 -14.50 -1.55 0.78
C SER A 18 -15.25 -0.58 1.69
N LYS A 19 -15.72 -1.08 2.86
CA LYS A 19 -16.23 -0.18 3.88
C LYS A 19 -15.05 0.61 4.45
N ARG A 20 -15.26 1.90 4.70
CA ARG A 20 -14.27 2.77 5.36
C ARG A 20 -13.86 2.29 6.77
N ILE A 21 -14.47 1.25 7.36
CA ILE A 21 -14.28 0.80 8.76
C ILE A 21 -14.32 -0.76 8.82
N PRO A 22 -13.47 -1.41 9.64
CA PRO A 22 -13.32 -2.88 9.75
C PRO A 22 -14.56 -3.64 10.26
N PRO A 23 -14.57 -5.00 10.15
CA PRO A 23 -13.44 -5.89 9.77
C PRO A 23 -13.15 -5.98 8.27
N ALA A 24 -11.99 -6.58 7.94
CA ALA A 24 -11.59 -6.90 6.57
C ALA A 24 -12.74 -7.58 5.82
N LEU A 25 -12.97 -7.17 4.57
CA LEU A 25 -14.08 -7.68 3.77
C LEU A 25 -13.67 -8.99 3.11
N ILE A 26 -14.56 -9.98 3.14
CA ILE A 26 -14.47 -11.16 2.28
C ILE A 26 -15.38 -10.91 1.09
N ALA A 27 -14.85 -11.02 -0.12
CA ALA A 27 -15.58 -10.76 -1.35
C ALA A 27 -15.32 -11.85 -2.39
N ASP A 28 -16.38 -12.36 -2.99
CA ASP A 28 -16.32 -13.22 -4.18
C ASP A 28 -16.32 -12.37 -5.48
N GLY A 29 -16.14 -13.01 -6.62
CA GLY A 29 -16.26 -12.42 -7.95
C GLY A 29 -14.99 -12.58 -8.79
N HIS A 30 -14.78 -11.64 -9.71
CA HIS A 30 -13.66 -11.64 -10.66
C HIS A 30 -12.78 -10.39 -10.52
N TRP A 31 -12.88 -9.71 -9.38
CA TRP A 31 -12.20 -8.43 -9.14
C TRP A 31 -10.67 -8.55 -9.09
N ASP A 32 -10.15 -9.77 -8.93
CA ASP A 32 -8.72 -10.11 -8.89
C ASP A 32 -8.18 -10.61 -10.25
N GLN A 33 -8.97 -10.58 -11.32
CA GLN A 33 -8.59 -11.10 -12.63
C GLN A 33 -8.17 -10.03 -13.65
N ASP A 34 -8.58 -8.78 -13.44
CA ASP A 34 -8.23 -7.65 -14.30
C ASP A 34 -7.45 -6.61 -13.50
N PHE A 35 -6.23 -6.33 -13.92
CA PHE A 35 -5.27 -5.52 -13.20
C PHE A 35 -4.38 -4.71 -14.14
N THR A 36 -3.84 -3.63 -13.58
CA THR A 36 -2.70 -2.90 -14.14
C THR A 36 -1.47 -3.14 -13.26
N GLU A 37 -0.28 -2.82 -13.77
CA GLU A 37 0.92 -2.80 -12.94
C GLU A 37 0.84 -1.63 -11.95
N VAL A 38 1.38 -1.82 -10.74
CA VAL A 38 1.56 -0.73 -9.76
C VAL A 38 2.53 0.33 -10.31
N GLU A 39 3.51 -0.10 -11.08
CA GLU A 39 4.57 0.78 -11.60
C GLU A 39 4.10 1.67 -12.77
N ASP A 40 3.00 1.29 -13.44
CA ASP A 40 2.34 2.09 -14.47
C ASP A 40 1.46 3.23 -13.88
N ASP A 41 1.36 3.33 -12.56
CA ASP A 41 0.61 4.40 -11.90
C ASP A 41 1.37 5.72 -11.95
N ILE A 42 0.68 6.81 -12.31
CA ILE A 42 1.26 8.17 -12.40
C ILE A 42 2.03 8.59 -11.13
N VAL A 43 1.60 8.13 -9.95
CA VAL A 43 2.31 8.42 -8.71
C VAL A 43 3.65 7.71 -8.68
N PHE A 44 3.70 6.44 -9.10
CA PHE A 44 4.95 5.68 -9.15
C PHE A 44 5.92 6.28 -10.18
N GLU A 45 5.43 6.55 -11.40
CA GLU A 45 6.24 7.15 -12.47
C GLU A 45 6.86 8.48 -12.01
N ALA A 46 6.06 9.36 -11.42
CA ALA A 46 6.55 10.65 -10.92
C ALA A 46 7.60 10.50 -9.80
N PHE A 47 7.42 9.52 -8.91
CA PHE A 47 8.37 9.27 -7.83
C PHE A 47 9.68 8.70 -8.38
N TYR A 48 9.59 7.82 -9.38
CA TYR A 48 10.77 7.30 -10.07
C TYR A 48 11.53 8.43 -10.78
N ASP A 49 10.83 9.31 -11.49
CA ASP A 49 11.43 10.50 -12.10
C ASP A 49 12.10 11.39 -11.07
N ARG A 50 11.42 11.66 -9.95
CA ARG A 50 11.96 12.48 -8.87
C ARG A 50 13.22 11.87 -8.23
N PHE A 51 13.14 10.62 -7.80
CA PHE A 51 14.13 10.03 -6.89
C PHE A 51 15.21 9.21 -7.59
N VAL A 52 14.95 8.73 -8.81
CA VAL A 52 15.91 7.93 -9.59
C VAL A 52 16.50 8.75 -10.73
N LYS A 53 15.69 9.54 -11.43
CA LYS A 53 16.15 10.38 -12.55
C LYS A 53 16.53 11.81 -12.16
N ASP A 54 16.37 12.17 -10.88
CA ASP A 54 16.67 13.50 -10.33
C ASP A 54 15.92 14.65 -11.05
N VAL A 55 14.66 14.39 -11.42
CA VAL A 55 13.78 15.37 -12.08
C VAL A 55 13.10 16.23 -11.02
N GLU A 56 13.00 17.53 -11.28
CA GLU A 56 12.28 18.46 -10.40
C GLU A 56 10.77 18.19 -10.41
N TRP A 57 10.10 18.31 -9.26
CA TRP A 57 8.68 17.98 -9.12
C TRP A 57 7.77 18.66 -10.15
N GLY A 58 8.09 19.90 -10.53
CA GLY A 58 7.33 20.65 -11.55
C GLY A 58 7.38 20.04 -12.96
N GLU A 59 8.35 19.17 -13.23
CA GLU A 59 8.55 18.53 -14.54
C GLU A 59 8.08 17.05 -14.55
N THR A 60 7.84 16.46 -13.38
CA THR A 60 7.33 15.06 -13.24
C THR A 60 5.86 14.90 -13.65
N GLY A 61 5.12 15.99 -13.88
CA GLY A 61 3.66 15.97 -14.08
C GLY A 61 2.84 15.73 -12.81
N TYR A 62 3.47 15.41 -11.66
CA TYR A 62 2.77 15.13 -10.41
C TYR A 62 2.05 16.34 -9.81
N VAL A 63 2.63 17.54 -9.93
CA VAL A 63 1.99 18.78 -9.48
C VAL A 63 0.70 19.04 -10.27
N ASP A 64 0.75 18.86 -11.59
CA ASP A 64 -0.42 19.01 -12.45
C ASP A 64 -1.48 17.95 -12.14
N PHE A 65 -1.06 16.71 -11.89
CA PHE A 65 -1.93 15.64 -11.42
C PHE A 65 -2.65 16.04 -10.12
N LEU A 66 -1.91 16.51 -9.10
CA LEU A 66 -2.50 16.95 -7.82
C LEU A 66 -3.47 18.13 -7.95
N MET A 67 -3.25 19.00 -8.93
CA MET A 67 -4.12 20.16 -9.17
C MET A 67 -5.38 19.81 -9.97
N THR A 68 -5.31 18.80 -10.84
CA THR A 68 -6.39 18.45 -11.78
C THR A 68 -7.20 17.23 -11.35
N ASP A 69 -6.65 16.36 -10.52
CA ASP A 69 -7.30 15.16 -10.05
C ASP A 69 -8.56 15.49 -9.22
N ALA A 70 -9.69 14.93 -9.64
CA ALA A 70 -10.98 15.15 -8.99
C ALA A 70 -11.22 14.19 -7.80
N SER A 71 -10.27 13.30 -7.50
CA SER A 71 -10.34 12.41 -6.35
C SER A 71 -10.15 13.18 -5.02
N GLU A 72 -10.28 12.48 -3.90
CA GLU A 72 -10.02 13.04 -2.57
C GLU A 72 -8.54 13.44 -2.33
N HIS A 73 -7.64 13.10 -3.26
CA HIS A 73 -6.21 13.40 -3.18
C HIS A 73 -5.76 14.58 -4.05
N GLY A 74 -6.65 15.10 -4.91
CA GLY A 74 -6.35 16.18 -5.85
C GLY A 74 -7.10 17.48 -5.57
N ASN A 75 -7.36 18.25 -6.63
CA ASN A 75 -7.96 19.59 -6.63
C ASN A 75 -7.26 20.55 -5.65
N LEU A 76 -5.94 20.40 -5.53
CA LEU A 76 -5.11 21.20 -4.64
C LEU A 76 -4.78 22.55 -5.27
N SER A 77 -4.59 23.57 -4.44
CA SER A 77 -3.92 24.79 -4.89
C SER A 77 -2.47 24.49 -5.28
N ALA A 78 -1.88 25.30 -6.15
CA ALA A 78 -0.47 25.12 -6.53
C ALA A 78 0.48 25.15 -5.31
N SER A 79 0.16 25.95 -4.28
CA SER A 79 0.92 25.96 -3.02
C SER A 79 0.76 24.67 -2.22
N ASP A 80 -0.45 24.12 -2.15
CA ASP A 80 -0.69 22.87 -1.42
C ASP A 80 -0.08 21.66 -2.13
N ALA A 81 -0.10 21.65 -3.47
CA ALA A 81 0.56 20.63 -4.27
C ALA A 81 2.08 20.63 -4.05
N ARG A 82 2.71 21.81 -4.02
CA ARG A 82 4.14 21.94 -3.70
C ARG A 82 4.46 21.49 -2.27
N ALA A 83 3.67 21.93 -1.30
CA ALA A 83 3.84 21.50 0.09
C ALA A 83 3.69 19.97 0.25
N ARG A 84 2.84 19.32 -0.58
CA ARG A 84 2.73 17.86 -0.61
C ARG A 84 3.99 17.21 -1.17
N CYS A 85 4.59 17.78 -2.22
CA CYS A 85 5.86 17.31 -2.78
C CYS A 85 6.99 17.39 -1.74
N GLU A 86 7.08 18.49 -1.00
CA GLU A 86 8.06 18.65 0.09
C GLU A 86 7.90 17.56 1.17
N ARG A 87 6.66 17.26 1.58
CA ARG A 87 6.39 16.17 2.53
C ARG A 87 6.75 14.79 1.98
N ILE A 88 6.67 14.60 0.66
CA ILE A 88 7.07 13.35 0.00
C ILE A 88 8.61 13.23 0.00
N ASP A 89 9.33 14.32 -0.28
CA ASP A 89 10.78 14.35 -0.16
C ASP A 89 11.23 14.03 1.29
N GLU A 90 10.56 14.60 2.30
CA GLU A 90 10.80 14.27 3.71
C GLU A 90 10.56 12.79 4.03
N LEU A 91 9.47 12.21 3.51
CA LEU A 91 9.14 10.79 3.69
C LEU A 91 10.17 9.88 3.03
N TYR A 92 10.59 10.20 1.80
CA TYR A 92 11.64 9.48 1.09
C TYR A 92 12.95 9.50 1.87
N ASP A 93 13.37 10.69 2.31
CA ASP A 93 14.60 10.86 3.07
C ASP A 93 14.56 10.12 4.41
N TYR A 94 13.41 10.11 5.08
CA TYR A 94 13.20 9.37 6.30
C TYR A 94 13.36 7.86 6.07
N ILE A 95 12.61 7.28 5.12
CA ILE A 95 12.66 5.83 4.85
C ILE A 95 14.06 5.42 4.40
N ARG A 96 14.73 6.25 3.59
CA ARG A 96 16.11 6.00 3.15
C ARG A 96 17.11 5.94 4.29
N LYS A 97 16.96 6.78 5.32
CA LYS A 97 17.92 6.89 6.44
C LYS A 97 17.61 5.94 7.58
N GLU A 98 16.33 5.79 7.93
CA GLU A 98 15.87 5.08 9.12
C GLU A 98 15.24 3.71 8.80
N GLY A 99 15.08 3.39 7.52
CA GLY A 99 14.32 2.22 7.07
C GLY A 99 12.81 2.41 7.22
N PHE A 100 12.08 1.32 6.98
CA PHE A 100 10.62 1.32 7.07
C PHE A 100 10.14 0.98 8.48
N LYS A 101 9.28 1.82 9.06
CA LYS A 101 8.69 1.61 10.39
C LYS A 101 7.17 1.51 10.32
N THR A 102 6.59 0.77 11.27
CA THR A 102 5.14 0.77 11.48
C THR A 102 4.66 2.15 11.91
N GLN A 103 3.39 2.45 11.62
CA GLN A 103 2.75 3.68 12.07
C GLN A 103 2.65 3.77 13.59
N ALA A 104 2.65 2.63 14.29
CA ALA A 104 2.67 2.59 15.75
C ALA A 104 4.02 3.05 16.30
N GLN A 105 5.12 2.52 15.76
CA GLN A 105 6.48 2.96 16.12
C GLN A 105 6.69 4.45 15.84
N LEU A 106 6.25 4.93 14.67
CA LEU A 106 6.36 6.35 14.32
C LEU A 106 5.55 7.25 15.26
N LEU A 107 4.41 6.78 15.76
CA LEU A 107 3.60 7.51 16.74
C LEU A 107 4.34 7.60 18.08
N ASP A 108 4.87 6.49 18.56
CA ASP A 108 5.59 6.41 19.84
C ASP A 108 6.88 7.26 19.83
N GLU A 109 7.55 7.33 18.68
CA GLU A 109 8.75 8.16 18.48
C GLU A 109 8.44 9.64 18.19
N GLY A 110 7.16 10.01 18.05
CA GLY A 110 6.78 11.38 17.67
C GLY A 110 7.21 11.79 16.26
N SER A 111 7.54 10.82 15.40
CA SER A 111 8.11 11.00 14.06
C SER A 111 7.07 10.88 12.93
N LEU A 112 5.77 10.98 13.26
CA LEU A 112 4.70 10.96 12.27
C LEU A 112 4.71 12.21 11.40
N ILE A 113 4.89 12.01 10.09
CA ILE A 113 4.71 13.06 9.08
C ILE A 113 3.22 13.35 8.92
N ARG A 114 2.77 14.50 9.44
CA ARG A 114 1.38 14.97 9.37
C ARG A 114 1.01 15.42 7.96
N GLY A 115 -0.27 15.41 7.63
CA GLY A 115 -0.79 15.87 6.33
C GLY A 115 -0.59 14.90 5.16
N LEU A 116 0.04 13.73 5.39
CA LEU A 116 0.00 12.59 4.48
C LEU A 116 -0.93 11.47 4.97
N ASN A 117 -1.17 11.38 6.29
CA ASN A 117 -1.94 10.30 6.94
C ASN A 117 -2.66 10.77 8.23
N ASP A 118 -3.33 11.93 8.17
CA ASP A 118 -4.06 12.44 9.34
C ASP A 118 -5.34 11.61 9.57
N SER A 119 -5.34 10.81 10.64
CA SER A 119 -6.49 10.00 11.04
C SER A 119 -6.59 9.95 12.56
N LEU A 120 -7.82 10.02 13.08
CA LEU A 120 -8.11 9.79 14.51
C LEU A 120 -8.11 8.30 14.87
N ARG A 121 -7.77 7.42 13.91
CA ARG A 121 -7.79 5.97 14.08
C ARG A 121 -6.51 5.47 14.73
N PRO A 122 -6.55 4.25 15.33
CA PRO A 122 -5.34 3.58 15.77
C PRO A 122 -4.31 3.52 14.63
N PRO A 123 -3.01 3.66 14.95
CA PRO A 123 -1.95 3.74 13.95
C PRO A 123 -1.94 2.59 12.95
N GLU A 124 -2.34 1.40 13.37
CA GLU A 124 -2.38 0.17 12.56
C GLU A 124 -3.36 0.29 11.36
N TYR A 125 -4.39 1.14 11.47
CA TYR A 125 -5.31 1.42 10.35
C TYR A 125 -4.69 2.31 9.28
N ARG A 126 -3.53 2.90 9.59
CA ARG A 126 -2.74 3.70 8.66
C ARG A 126 -1.61 2.88 8.05
N GLU A 127 -1.47 1.58 8.30
CA GLU A 127 -0.53 0.76 7.53
C GLU A 127 -0.96 0.67 6.06
N ILE A 128 -0.06 0.22 5.18
CA ILE A 128 -0.37 0.06 3.75
C ILE A 128 -1.47 -1.00 3.61
N PRO A 129 -2.67 -0.66 3.11
CA PRO A 129 -3.70 -1.65 2.88
C PRO A 129 -3.39 -2.46 1.63
N VAL A 130 -3.57 -3.77 1.71
CA VAL A 130 -3.47 -4.70 0.59
C VAL A 130 -4.69 -5.61 0.55
N ASP A 131 -5.05 -6.06 -0.64
CA ASP A 131 -6.06 -7.07 -0.87
C ASP A 131 -5.38 -8.42 -1.17
N ILE A 132 -6.06 -9.54 -0.96
CA ILE A 132 -5.55 -10.88 -1.30
C ILE A 132 -6.44 -11.54 -2.35
N ALA A 133 -5.86 -11.85 -3.51
CA ALA A 133 -6.50 -12.53 -4.63
C ALA A 133 -6.89 -13.98 -4.31
N ARG A 134 -7.64 -14.65 -5.20
CA ARG A 134 -8.06 -16.05 -5.00
C ARG A 134 -6.90 -17.03 -4.83
N GLY A 135 -5.74 -16.75 -5.42
CA GLY A 135 -4.54 -17.58 -5.38
C GLY A 135 -3.59 -17.27 -4.22
N GLY A 136 -3.86 -16.20 -3.46
CA GLY A 136 -2.99 -15.70 -2.39
C GLY A 136 -2.13 -14.50 -2.78
N GLU A 137 -2.15 -14.07 -4.03
CA GLU A 137 -1.38 -12.93 -4.50
C GLU A 137 -1.80 -11.64 -3.76
N PHE A 138 -0.82 -10.83 -3.34
CA PHE A 138 -1.09 -9.52 -2.76
C PHE A 138 -1.36 -8.50 -3.86
N LEU A 139 -2.47 -7.78 -3.71
CA LEU A 139 -2.93 -6.76 -4.63
C LEU A 139 -2.91 -5.39 -3.93
N TRP A 140 -2.54 -4.36 -4.68
CA TRP A 140 -2.57 -3.00 -4.17
C TRP A 140 -4.01 -2.57 -3.84
N HIS A 141 -4.21 -2.00 -2.64
CA HIS A 141 -5.47 -1.34 -2.29
C HIS A 141 -5.31 0.18 -2.10
N GLY A 142 -4.18 0.62 -1.55
CA GLY A 142 -3.96 2.01 -1.21
C GLY A 142 -2.57 2.26 -0.63
N GLY A 143 -2.29 3.52 -0.28
CA GLY A 143 -0.99 3.89 0.29
C GLY A 143 0.15 3.99 -0.74
N MET A 144 -0.19 4.33 -2.00
CA MET A 144 0.74 4.33 -3.14
C MET A 144 2.06 5.04 -2.86
N HIS A 145 2.04 6.19 -2.18
CA HIS A 145 3.26 6.94 -1.88
C HIS A 145 4.31 6.11 -1.12
N ARG A 146 3.87 5.40 -0.07
CA ARG A 146 4.78 4.62 0.77
C ARG A 146 5.22 3.33 0.07
N LEU A 147 4.34 2.72 -0.71
CA LEU A 147 4.69 1.55 -1.52
C LEU A 147 5.73 1.91 -2.59
N ALA A 148 5.49 2.98 -3.35
CA ALA A 148 6.40 3.45 -4.40
C ALA A 148 7.79 3.77 -3.82
N ILE A 149 7.85 4.51 -2.70
CA ILE A 149 9.13 4.79 -2.02
C ILE A 149 9.82 3.50 -1.57
N ALA A 150 9.09 2.54 -0.99
CA ALA A 150 9.66 1.27 -0.54
C ALA A 150 10.27 0.47 -1.70
N LYS A 151 9.57 0.42 -2.85
CA LYS A 151 10.06 -0.22 -4.08
C LYS A 151 11.30 0.48 -4.64
N ILE A 152 11.26 1.81 -4.77
CA ILE A 152 12.39 2.61 -5.31
C ILE A 152 13.65 2.46 -4.43
N LEU A 153 13.49 2.32 -3.12
CA LEU A 153 14.58 2.17 -2.17
C LEU A 153 15.00 0.71 -1.95
N ASP A 154 14.38 -0.26 -2.64
CA ASP A 154 14.66 -1.70 -2.49
C ASP A 154 14.56 -2.15 -1.01
N VAL A 155 13.46 -1.77 -0.35
CA VAL A 155 13.20 -2.13 1.05
C VAL A 155 12.80 -3.60 1.15
N ASP A 156 13.46 -4.37 2.01
CA ASP A 156 13.22 -5.82 2.17
C ASP A 156 11.76 -6.16 2.53
N GLU A 157 11.19 -5.49 3.53
CA GLU A 157 9.83 -5.75 4.02
C GLU A 157 9.11 -4.48 4.46
N ILE A 158 7.79 -4.45 4.27
CA ILE A 158 6.90 -3.36 4.68
C ILE A 158 5.73 -3.87 5.54
N PRO A 159 5.25 -3.08 6.52
CA PRO A 159 4.07 -3.43 7.28
C PRO A 159 2.80 -3.16 6.47
N VAL A 160 2.01 -4.22 6.29
CA VAL A 160 0.72 -4.19 5.60
C VAL A 160 -0.44 -4.60 6.49
N ARG A 161 -1.63 -4.12 6.11
CA ARG A 161 -2.93 -4.51 6.66
C ARG A 161 -3.78 -5.12 5.56
N ILE A 162 -4.35 -6.29 5.81
CA ILE A 162 -5.31 -6.89 4.88
C ILE A 162 -6.62 -6.11 4.90
N ASN A 163 -7.08 -5.73 3.72
CA ASN A 163 -8.27 -4.94 3.53
C ASN A 163 -9.43 -5.78 2.95
N ILE A 164 -9.20 -6.45 1.83
CA ILE A 164 -10.12 -7.46 1.25
C ILE A 164 -9.40 -8.80 1.13
N ARG A 165 -10.12 -9.90 1.37
CA ARG A 165 -9.73 -11.24 0.94
C ARG A 165 -10.73 -11.77 -0.08
N HIS A 166 -10.22 -12.46 -1.09
CA HIS A 166 -11.08 -13.24 -1.97
C HIS A 166 -11.71 -14.40 -1.20
N GLU A 167 -12.97 -14.72 -1.45
CA GLU A 167 -13.70 -15.82 -0.77
C GLU A 167 -12.95 -17.15 -0.88
N GLN A 168 -12.52 -17.53 -2.09
CA GLN A 168 -11.69 -18.72 -2.32
C GLN A 168 -10.39 -18.76 -1.49
N TRP A 169 -9.73 -17.62 -1.28
CA TRP A 169 -8.55 -17.57 -0.40
C TRP A 169 -8.93 -17.76 1.07
N GLN A 170 -10.05 -17.16 1.48
CA GLN A 170 -10.60 -17.34 2.81
C GLN A 170 -10.95 -18.81 3.10
N GLU A 171 -11.47 -19.56 2.13
CA GLU A 171 -11.71 -21.01 2.27
C GLU A 171 -10.41 -21.79 2.53
N ILE A 172 -9.32 -21.45 1.81
CA ILE A 172 -7.99 -22.05 2.04
C ILE A 172 -7.53 -21.77 3.48
N ARG A 173 -7.74 -20.53 3.94
CA ARG A 173 -7.39 -20.08 5.28
C ARG A 173 -8.17 -20.80 6.38
N GLU A 174 -9.45 -21.08 6.15
CA GLU A 174 -10.30 -21.85 7.06
C GLU A 174 -9.88 -23.32 7.13
N LYS A 175 -9.49 -23.91 6.01
CA LYS A 175 -8.87 -25.25 5.99
C LYS A 175 -7.59 -25.30 6.81
N ALA A 176 -6.72 -24.29 6.65
CA ALA A 176 -5.49 -24.15 7.44
C ALA A 176 -5.81 -24.14 8.94
N TYR A 177 -6.77 -23.29 9.34
CA TYR A 177 -7.21 -23.16 10.73
C TYR A 177 -7.80 -24.46 11.31
N CYS A 178 -8.49 -25.25 10.48
CA CYS A 178 -9.01 -26.57 10.86
C CYS A 178 -7.93 -27.67 10.94
N GLY A 179 -6.65 -27.34 10.69
CA GLY A 179 -5.53 -28.27 10.77
C GLY A 179 -5.26 -29.05 9.48
N GLU A 180 -5.82 -28.63 8.34
CA GLU A 180 -5.49 -29.22 7.05
C GLU A 180 -4.07 -28.83 6.64
N ARG A 181 -3.31 -29.81 6.15
CA ARG A 181 -1.93 -29.59 5.69
C ARG A 181 -1.94 -28.94 4.31
N LEU A 182 -1.55 -27.67 4.24
CA LEU A 182 -1.50 -26.88 3.02
C LEU A 182 -0.06 -26.59 2.62
N ASP A 183 0.66 -27.61 2.13
CA ASP A 183 2.09 -27.51 1.81
C ASP A 183 2.39 -26.34 0.85
N ALA A 184 1.54 -26.13 -0.16
CA ALA A 184 1.69 -25.06 -1.15
C ALA A 184 1.62 -23.64 -0.57
N TYR A 185 0.94 -23.45 0.56
CA TYR A 185 0.69 -22.13 1.17
C TYR A 185 1.30 -22.00 2.57
N SER A 186 2.10 -22.99 2.99
CA SER A 186 2.66 -23.06 4.34
C SER A 186 3.54 -21.85 4.71
N TYR A 187 4.19 -21.24 3.73
CA TYR A 187 5.02 -20.04 3.90
C TYR A 187 4.26 -18.74 3.67
N HIS A 188 3.02 -18.79 3.19
CA HIS A 188 2.26 -17.60 2.87
C HIS A 188 2.05 -16.76 4.14
N PRO A 189 2.40 -15.45 4.16
CA PRO A 189 2.32 -14.62 5.37
C PRO A 189 0.93 -14.61 6.04
N ASP A 190 -0.13 -14.72 5.25
CA ASP A 190 -1.52 -14.78 5.73
C ASP A 190 -1.99 -16.18 6.21
N ILE A 191 -1.17 -17.22 6.06
CA ILE A 191 -1.47 -18.61 6.45
C ILE A 191 -0.53 -19.12 7.54
N LYS A 192 0.77 -18.83 7.45
CA LYS A 192 1.83 -19.45 8.27
C LYS A 192 1.51 -19.50 9.77
N TYR A 193 0.95 -18.42 10.30
CA TYR A 193 0.65 -18.28 11.73
C TYR A 193 -0.58 -19.09 12.20
N LEU A 194 -1.39 -19.61 11.27
CA LEU A 194 -2.53 -20.49 11.56
C LEU A 194 -2.09 -21.96 11.66
N LEU A 195 -0.88 -22.28 11.20
CA LEU A 195 -0.31 -23.61 11.23
C LEU A 195 0.62 -23.83 12.45
N GLU A 196 0.87 -22.76 13.21
CA GLU A 196 1.62 -22.75 14.48
C GLU A 196 0.72 -23.09 15.67
#